data_AF-A0A1H2I4S9-F1
#
_entry.id   AF-A0A1H2I4S9-F1
#
_cell.length_a   1.000
_cell.length_b   1.000
_cell.length_c   1.000
_cell.angle_alpha   90.00
_cell.angle_beta   90.00
_cell.angle_gamma   90.00
#
_symmetry.space_group_name_H-M   'P 1'
#
loop_
_entity.id
_entity.type
_entity.pdbx_description
1 polymer ?
#
loop_
_entity_poly.entity_id
_entity_poly.type
_entity_poly.pdbx_seq_one_letter_code
_entity_poly.pdbx_strand_id
1 'polypeptide(L)'
;MTTAPDAPPPADDRRGTFGVDDDGAWQVRFERRLSHRPDRVWQALVDPDQQDRWVPGVRIEAVVGGAVRYDFGDEGVADGVVLAVEPPVALEHTWRWPGEPESTVRWELSPAGDGTVLVLLHRPLRPEPAVDYCTGWHTMLDALAIHLGGGDVAALEPDWAGLAATYGELAGRR
;
A
#
# COMPACT_ATOMS: atom_id res chain seq x y z
N MET A 1 6.07 37.43 9.56
CA MET A 1 6.87 37.11 8.37
C MET A 1 6.49 35.70 7.98
N THR A 2 5.91 35.55 6.79
CA THR A 2 5.24 34.37 6.24
C THR A 2 6.03 33.06 6.39
N THR A 3 5.42 32.06 7.03
CA THR A 3 5.83 30.65 6.93
C THR A 3 5.33 30.11 5.59
N ALA A 4 6.25 29.68 4.73
CA ALA A 4 5.96 29.02 3.46
C ALA A 4 5.28 27.65 3.70
N PRO A 5 4.44 27.16 2.77
CA PRO A 5 3.74 25.89 2.94
C PRO A 5 4.71 24.69 2.85
N ASP A 6 4.36 23.70 3.67
CA ASP A 6 4.90 22.37 3.86
C ASP A 6 5.36 21.72 2.54
N ALA A 7 6.68 21.57 2.39
CA ALA A 7 7.24 20.68 1.38
C ALA A 7 7.03 19.23 1.86
N PRO A 8 6.54 18.31 1.01
CA PRO A 8 6.36 16.91 1.39
C PRO A 8 7.70 16.31 1.84
N PRO A 9 7.70 15.37 2.81
CA PRO A 9 8.91 14.77 3.34
C PRO A 9 9.79 14.15 2.23
N PRO A 10 11.12 14.16 2.41
CA PRO A 10 12.06 13.67 1.40
C PRO A 10 11.83 12.19 1.09
N ALA A 11 12.13 11.79 -0.15
CA ALA A 11 11.82 10.48 -0.75
C ALA A 11 12.46 9.25 -0.06
N ASP A 12 13.39 9.45 0.88
CA ASP A 12 14.02 8.37 1.65
C ASP A 12 13.06 7.78 2.71
N ASP A 13 12.13 8.60 3.23
CA ASP A 13 11.10 8.21 4.22
C ASP A 13 9.89 7.49 3.56
N ARG A 14 9.96 7.26 2.24
CA ARG A 14 8.93 6.60 1.42
C ARG A 14 9.36 5.21 0.95
N ARG A 15 10.46 4.65 1.42
CA ARG A 15 10.86 3.30 0.97
C ARG A 15 10.24 2.23 1.85
N GLY A 16 9.51 1.30 1.25
CA GLY A 16 9.19 0.03 1.91
C GLY A 16 10.46 -0.77 2.21
N THR A 17 10.40 -1.56 3.27
CA THR A 17 11.39 -2.58 3.59
C THR A 17 10.83 -3.94 3.21
N PHE A 18 11.71 -4.85 2.80
CA PHE A 18 11.35 -6.23 2.54
C PHE A 18 12.45 -7.12 3.12
N GLY A 19 12.05 -8.27 3.65
CA GLY A 19 12.96 -9.11 4.40
C GLY A 19 12.27 -10.32 4.98
N VAL A 20 13.02 -11.08 5.74
CA VAL A 20 12.54 -12.27 6.44
C VAL A 20 12.11 -11.84 7.84
N ASP A 21 10.88 -12.16 8.23
CA ASP A 21 10.36 -11.95 9.59
C ASP A 21 10.96 -12.96 10.59
N ASP A 22 10.62 -12.82 11.87
CA ASP A 22 11.14 -13.69 12.92
C ASP A 22 10.75 -15.17 12.72
N ASP A 23 9.69 -15.44 11.97
CA ASP A 23 9.19 -16.78 11.63
C ASP A 23 9.85 -17.38 10.37
N GLY A 24 10.76 -16.65 9.73
CA GLY A 24 11.45 -17.12 8.53
C GLY A 24 10.68 -16.88 7.23
N ALA A 25 9.55 -16.17 7.27
CA ALA A 25 8.75 -15.85 6.09
C ALA A 25 9.18 -14.51 5.48
N TRP A 26 9.13 -14.40 4.15
CA TRP A 26 9.34 -13.09 3.54
C TRP A 26 8.14 -12.19 3.77
N GLN A 27 8.41 -10.92 3.96
CA GLN A 27 7.40 -9.89 4.11
C GLN A 27 7.85 -8.61 3.40
N VAL A 28 6.85 -7.83 3.00
CA VAL A 28 7.01 -6.45 2.57
C VAL A 28 6.30 -5.55 3.58
N ARG A 29 6.99 -4.52 4.06
CA ARG A 29 6.46 -3.53 4.99
C ARG A 29 6.67 -2.13 4.45
N PHE A 30 5.62 -1.32 4.44
CA PHE A 30 5.71 0.11 4.16
C PHE A 30 5.26 0.91 5.37
N GLU A 31 5.95 2.02 5.61
CA GLU A 31 5.49 3.09 6.49
C GLU A 31 5.34 4.37 5.65
N ARG A 32 4.23 5.07 5.84
CA ARG A 32 3.88 6.30 5.12
C ARG A 32 3.35 7.33 6.09
N ARG A 33 3.98 8.50 6.13
CA ARG A 33 3.44 9.67 6.81
C ARG A 33 2.58 10.46 5.84
N LEU A 34 1.29 10.52 6.13
CA LEU A 34 0.28 11.21 5.33
C LEU A 34 -0.19 12.45 6.08
N SER A 35 -0.26 13.59 5.42
CA SER A 35 -0.70 14.88 6.01
C SER A 35 -2.23 14.99 6.20
N HIS A 36 -2.91 13.85 6.36
CA HIS A 36 -4.35 13.74 6.49
C HIS A 36 -4.72 12.94 7.75
N ARG A 37 -5.86 13.27 8.37
CA ARG A 37 -6.39 12.55 9.54
C ARG A 37 -6.70 11.07 9.20
N PRO A 38 -6.64 10.15 10.20
CA PRO A 38 -6.89 8.73 9.95
C PRO A 38 -8.23 8.45 9.30
N ASP A 39 -9.28 9.17 9.68
CA ASP A 39 -10.61 9.01 9.07
C ASP A 39 -10.60 9.27 7.56
N ARG A 40 -9.83 10.26 7.08
CA ARG A 40 -9.75 10.59 5.65
C ARG A 40 -9.00 9.50 4.89
N VAL A 41 -7.92 8.98 5.47
CA VAL A 41 -7.15 7.87 4.91
C VAL A 41 -7.99 6.59 4.89
N TRP A 42 -8.68 6.30 5.99
CA TRP A 42 -9.56 5.16 6.13
C TRP A 42 -10.65 5.16 5.06
N GLN A 43 -11.33 6.30 4.85
CA GLN A 43 -12.34 6.42 3.80
C GLN A 43 -11.77 6.11 2.42
N ALA A 44 -10.54 6.55 2.10
CA ALA A 44 -9.93 6.18 0.81
C ALA A 44 -9.70 4.67 0.65
N LEU A 45 -9.48 3.94 1.75
CA LEU A 45 -9.29 2.48 1.73
C LEU A 45 -10.60 1.71 1.62
N VAL A 46 -11.69 2.19 2.23
CA VAL A 46 -12.94 1.41 2.37
C VAL A 46 -14.11 1.91 1.54
N ASP A 47 -14.08 3.16 1.08
CA ASP A 47 -15.16 3.76 0.30
C ASP A 47 -15.05 3.35 -1.18
N PRO A 48 -16.05 2.60 -1.70
CA PRO A 48 -16.24 2.31 -3.12
C PRO A 48 -15.85 3.43 -4.09
N ASP A 49 -16.37 4.64 -3.84
CA ASP A 49 -16.26 5.75 -4.78
C ASP A 49 -14.86 6.37 -4.74
N GLN A 50 -14.07 6.04 -3.73
CA GLN A 50 -12.69 6.49 -3.58
C GLN A 50 -11.70 5.43 -4.04
N GLN A 51 -11.95 4.14 -3.79
CA GLN A 51 -11.07 3.03 -4.22
C GLN A 51 -10.72 3.14 -5.71
N ASP A 52 -11.73 3.23 -6.57
CA ASP A 52 -11.56 3.35 -8.03
C ASP A 52 -10.85 4.63 -8.47
N ARG A 53 -10.77 5.67 -7.61
CA ARG A 53 -10.11 6.94 -7.97
C ARG A 53 -8.60 6.91 -7.79
N TRP A 54 -8.09 6.11 -6.85
CA TRP A 54 -6.65 6.01 -6.62
C TRP A 54 -6.04 4.72 -7.15
N VAL A 55 -6.79 3.62 -7.21
CA VAL A 55 -6.38 2.43 -7.97
C VAL A 55 -7.58 1.88 -8.73
N PRO A 56 -7.65 2.11 -10.05
CA PRO A 56 -8.69 1.52 -10.89
C PRO A 56 -8.72 -0.01 -10.74
N GLY A 57 -9.92 -0.59 -10.61
CA GLY A 57 -10.07 -2.04 -10.50
C GLY A 57 -9.87 -2.60 -9.08
N VAL A 58 -9.61 -1.74 -8.09
CA VAL A 58 -9.60 -2.14 -6.68
C VAL A 58 -10.99 -2.07 -6.08
N ARG A 59 -11.36 -3.17 -5.43
CA ARG A 59 -12.57 -3.27 -4.63
C ARG A 59 -12.27 -4.00 -3.33
N ILE A 60 -12.55 -3.33 -2.21
CA ILE A 60 -12.51 -3.96 -0.89
C ILE A 60 -13.86 -3.74 -0.22
N GLU A 61 -14.62 -4.81 -0.06
CA GLU A 61 -15.84 -4.78 0.75
C GLU A 61 -15.44 -4.82 2.22
N ALA A 62 -15.30 -3.65 2.86
CA ALA A 62 -14.77 -3.50 4.22
C ALA A 62 -15.74 -3.99 5.32
N VAL A 63 -16.10 -5.26 5.25
CA VAL A 63 -16.84 -6.04 6.24
C VAL A 63 -16.13 -7.38 6.39
N VAL A 64 -16.08 -7.97 7.58
CA VAL A 64 -15.45 -9.29 7.74
C VAL A 64 -16.16 -10.33 6.86
N GLY A 65 -15.39 -11.07 6.07
CA GLY A 65 -15.88 -12.00 5.05
C GLY A 65 -16.23 -11.36 3.70
N GLY A 66 -16.11 -10.03 3.57
CA GLY A 66 -16.33 -9.30 2.33
C GLY A 66 -15.29 -9.62 1.27
N ALA A 67 -15.67 -9.49 0.00
CA ALA A 67 -14.79 -9.77 -1.12
C ALA A 67 -13.72 -8.68 -1.28
N VAL A 68 -12.51 -9.12 -1.66
CA VAL A 68 -11.40 -8.25 -2.06
C VAL A 68 -10.99 -8.61 -3.48
N ARG A 69 -10.78 -7.58 -4.30
CA ARG A 69 -10.34 -7.73 -5.68
C ARG A 69 -9.42 -6.57 -6.06
N TYR A 70 -8.28 -6.89 -6.64
CA TYR A 70 -7.38 -5.95 -7.30
C TYR A 70 -7.22 -6.43 -8.75
N ASP A 71 -7.78 -5.69 -9.70
CA ASP A 71 -7.73 -6.01 -11.12
C ASP A 71 -6.68 -5.14 -11.83
N PHE A 72 -5.54 -5.74 -12.17
CA PHE A 72 -4.44 -5.08 -12.87
C PHE A 72 -4.49 -5.33 -14.39
N GLY A 73 -5.66 -5.69 -14.92
CA GLY A 73 -5.84 -5.93 -16.36
C GLY A 73 -5.02 -7.14 -16.86
N ASP A 74 -4.18 -6.90 -17.86
CA ASP A 74 -3.37 -7.96 -18.50
C ASP A 74 -2.31 -8.56 -17.56
N GLU A 75 -1.93 -7.85 -16.49
CA GLU A 75 -0.98 -8.34 -15.49
C GLU A 75 -1.59 -9.41 -14.57
N GLY A 76 -2.92 -9.39 -14.41
CA GLY A 76 -3.66 -10.36 -13.63
C GLY A 76 -4.52 -9.75 -12.54
N VAL A 77 -5.06 -10.63 -11.70
CA VAL A 77 -6.04 -10.29 -10.67
C VAL A 77 -5.61 -10.90 -9.35
N ALA A 78 -5.57 -10.09 -8.30
CA ALA A 78 -5.49 -10.57 -6.93
C ALA A 78 -6.90 -10.60 -6.31
N ASP A 79 -7.33 -11.76 -5.82
CA ASP A 79 -8.59 -11.90 -5.10
C ASP A 79 -8.33 -12.22 -3.62
N GLY A 80 -9.29 -11.91 -2.75
CA GLY A 80 -9.14 -12.13 -1.32
C GLY A 80 -10.46 -12.03 -0.56
N VAL A 81 -10.35 -12.19 0.75
CA VAL A 81 -11.45 -11.98 1.69
C VAL A 81 -10.98 -11.12 2.84
N VAL A 82 -11.83 -10.21 3.30
CA VAL A 82 -11.55 -9.37 4.45
C VAL A 82 -11.60 -10.22 5.73
N LEU A 83 -10.51 -10.17 6.50
CA LEU A 83 -10.32 -10.92 7.73
C LEU A 83 -10.66 -10.08 8.97
N ALA A 84 -10.30 -8.80 8.96
CA ALA A 84 -10.53 -7.89 10.08
C ALA A 84 -10.82 -6.47 9.58
N VAL A 85 -11.74 -5.78 10.26
CA VAL A 85 -12.08 -4.38 10.02
C VAL A 85 -12.27 -3.69 11.36
N GLU A 86 -11.42 -2.72 11.64
CA GLU A 86 -11.42 -1.93 12.88
C GLU A 86 -11.36 -0.44 12.49
N PRO A 87 -12.48 0.22 12.15
CA PRO A 87 -12.44 1.60 11.71
C PRO A 87 -12.02 2.57 12.83
N PRO A 88 -11.17 3.58 12.58
CA PRO A 88 -10.36 3.85 11.39
C PRO A 88 -8.91 3.35 11.56
N VAL A 89 -8.69 2.28 12.33
CA VAL A 89 -7.39 1.82 12.84
C VAL A 89 -6.77 0.73 11.98
N ALA A 90 -7.52 -0.32 11.59
CA ALA A 90 -6.92 -1.46 10.91
C ALA A 90 -7.87 -2.17 9.94
N LEU A 91 -7.33 -2.60 8.81
CA LEU A 91 -8.01 -3.41 7.80
C LEU A 91 -7.07 -4.55 7.40
N GLU A 92 -7.54 -5.77 7.44
CA GLU A 92 -6.75 -6.95 7.04
C GLU A 92 -7.56 -7.81 6.08
N HIS A 93 -6.90 -8.28 5.02
CA HIS A 93 -7.51 -9.16 4.04
C HIS A 93 -6.50 -10.18 3.51
N THR A 94 -7.00 -11.30 3.01
CA THR A 94 -6.16 -12.24 2.25
C THR A 94 -5.79 -11.66 0.89
N TRP A 95 -4.75 -12.22 0.32
CA TRP A 95 -4.24 -11.91 -1.00
C TRP A 95 -3.92 -13.23 -1.71
N ARG A 96 -4.64 -13.50 -2.80
CA ARG A 96 -4.42 -14.67 -3.65
C ARG A 96 -4.05 -14.20 -5.04
N TRP A 97 -2.80 -14.43 -5.39
CA TRP A 97 -2.28 -14.24 -6.73
C TRP A 97 -2.13 -15.60 -7.46
N PRO A 98 -2.48 -15.70 -8.75
CA PRO A 98 -2.33 -16.95 -9.50
C PRO A 98 -0.90 -17.51 -9.45
N GLY A 99 -0.76 -18.77 -9.02
CA GLY A 99 0.54 -19.45 -8.95
C GLY A 99 1.33 -19.21 -7.65
N GLU A 100 0.80 -18.40 -6.73
CA GLU A 100 1.41 -18.11 -5.44
C GLU A 100 0.60 -18.69 -4.27
N PRO A 101 1.24 -18.99 -3.13
CA PRO A 101 0.54 -19.28 -1.90
C PRO A 101 -0.31 -18.08 -1.47
N GLU A 102 -1.41 -18.34 -0.77
CA GLU A 102 -2.18 -17.26 -0.15
C GLU A 102 -1.34 -16.53 0.90
N SER A 103 -1.43 -15.20 0.88
CA SER A 103 -0.82 -14.28 1.83
C SER A 103 -1.88 -13.37 2.45
N THR A 104 -1.48 -12.48 3.35
CA THR A 104 -2.33 -11.44 3.95
C THR A 104 -1.72 -10.06 3.80
N VAL A 105 -2.58 -9.07 3.61
CA VAL A 105 -2.24 -7.65 3.57
C VAL A 105 -2.94 -6.99 4.74
N ARG A 106 -2.16 -6.37 5.61
CA ARG A 106 -2.65 -5.62 6.77
C ARG A 106 -2.30 -4.15 6.61
N TRP A 107 -3.33 -3.32 6.72
CA TRP A 107 -3.27 -1.87 6.75
C TRP A 107 -3.50 -1.41 8.18
N GLU A 108 -2.61 -0.59 8.73
CA GLU A 108 -2.74 -0.01 10.07
C GLU A 108 -2.55 1.49 10.00
N LEU A 109 -3.47 2.24 10.62
CA LEU A 109 -3.47 3.70 10.66
C LEU A 109 -3.33 4.15 12.10
N SER A 110 -2.34 5.00 12.35
CA SER A 110 -2.09 5.60 13.66
C SER A 110 -2.05 7.13 13.56
N PRO A 111 -2.72 7.87 14.45
CA PRO A 111 -2.61 9.32 14.48
C PRO A 111 -1.16 9.77 14.71
N ALA A 112 -0.70 10.78 13.96
CA ALA A 112 0.63 11.36 14.11
C ALA A 112 0.58 12.88 13.95
N GLY A 113 0.38 13.59 15.07
CA GLY A 113 0.16 15.04 15.06
C GLY A 113 -1.10 15.40 14.28
N ASP A 114 -0.95 16.20 13.22
CA ASP A 114 -2.05 16.54 12.32
C ASP A 114 -2.24 15.57 11.14
N GLY A 115 -1.36 14.57 11.03
CA GLY A 115 -1.40 13.55 10.00
C GLY A 115 -1.65 12.13 10.53
N THR A 116 -1.30 11.15 9.72
CA THR A 116 -1.44 9.72 9.97
C THR A 116 -0.17 9.00 9.56
N VAL A 117 0.25 8.04 10.37
CA VAL A 117 1.19 7.00 9.94
C VAL A 117 0.37 5.82 9.44
N LEU A 118 0.50 5.52 8.15
CA LEU A 118 -0.02 4.31 7.53
C LEU A 118 1.10 3.27 7.49
N VAL A 119 0.81 2.10 8.01
CA VAL A 119 1.66 0.91 7.90
C VAL A 119 0.95 -0.10 7.02
N LEU A 120 1.63 -0.57 5.98
CA LEU A 120 1.18 -1.71 5.18
C LEU A 120 2.14 -2.87 5.42
N LEU A 121 1.59 -4.06 5.67
CA LEU A 121 2.35 -5.29 5.84
C LEU A 121 1.76 -6.38 4.93
N HIS A 122 2.56 -6.91 4.01
CA HIS A 122 2.19 -8.01 3.13
C HIS A 122 3.04 -9.24 3.46
N ARG A 123 2.42 -10.31 3.96
CA ARG A 123 3.11 -11.54 4.39
C ARG A 123 2.15 -12.74 4.48
N PRO A 124 2.64 -13.99 4.53
CA PRO A 124 3.97 -14.40 4.14
C PRO A 124 4.13 -14.36 2.62
N LEU A 125 5.34 -14.11 2.14
CA LEU A 125 5.71 -14.07 0.73
C LEU A 125 6.79 -15.11 0.42
N ARG A 126 6.98 -15.39 -0.87
CA ARG A 126 8.21 -16.04 -1.37
C ARG A 126 9.31 -14.97 -1.58
N PRO A 127 10.59 -15.36 -1.55
CA PRO A 127 11.71 -14.43 -1.75
C PRO A 127 11.65 -13.70 -3.10
N GLU A 128 11.37 -14.45 -4.17
CA GLU A 128 11.43 -13.97 -5.55
C GLU A 128 10.44 -12.83 -5.84
N PRO A 129 9.12 -12.95 -5.56
CA PRO A 129 8.16 -11.89 -5.86
C PRO A 129 8.18 -10.72 -4.87
N ALA A 130 8.96 -10.78 -3.78
CA ALA A 130 8.95 -9.73 -2.75
C ALA A 130 9.37 -8.35 -3.31
N VAL A 131 10.29 -8.31 -4.27
CA VAL A 131 10.74 -7.07 -4.92
C VAL A 131 9.64 -6.48 -5.82
N ASP A 132 8.94 -7.32 -6.57
CA ASP A 132 7.84 -6.90 -7.44
C ASP A 132 6.67 -6.37 -6.61
N TYR A 133 6.31 -7.07 -5.52
CA TYR A 133 5.31 -6.57 -4.58
C TYR A 133 5.73 -5.25 -3.93
N CYS A 134 7.01 -5.08 -3.58
CA CYS A 134 7.51 -3.80 -3.09
C CYS A 134 7.27 -2.68 -4.11
N THR A 135 7.60 -2.92 -5.37
CA THR A 135 7.42 -1.95 -6.45
C THR A 135 5.94 -1.60 -6.64
N GLY A 136 5.06 -2.60 -6.72
CA GLY A 136 3.61 -2.39 -6.86
C GLY A 136 2.99 -1.63 -5.68
N TRP A 137 3.32 -2.03 -4.44
CA TRP A 137 2.83 -1.31 -3.25
C TRP A 137 3.35 0.12 -3.17
N HIS A 138 4.59 0.37 -3.59
CA HIS A 138 5.11 1.74 -3.64
C HIS A 138 4.25 2.62 -4.55
N THR A 139 3.99 2.16 -5.78
CA THR A 139 3.19 2.90 -6.75
C THR A 139 1.76 3.15 -6.24
N MET A 140 1.12 2.12 -5.68
CA MET A 140 -0.22 2.25 -5.11
C MET A 140 -0.27 3.24 -3.93
N LEU A 141 0.74 3.24 -3.06
CA LEU A 141 0.82 4.17 -1.93
C LEU A 141 1.09 5.62 -2.37
N ASP A 142 1.83 5.82 -3.46
CA ASP A 142 2.02 7.15 -4.06
C ASP A 142 0.71 7.66 -4.69
N ALA A 143 -0.01 6.80 -5.40
CA ALA A 143 -1.34 7.10 -5.91
C ALA A 143 -2.33 7.46 -4.80
N LEU A 144 -2.32 6.72 -3.69
CA LEU A 144 -3.12 7.02 -2.50
C LEU A 144 -2.79 8.42 -1.94
N ALA A 145 -1.51 8.76 -1.82
CA ALA A 145 -1.08 10.06 -1.32
C ALA A 145 -1.53 11.22 -2.25
N ILE A 146 -1.43 11.04 -3.57
CA ILE A 146 -1.91 12.02 -4.56
C ILE A 146 -3.41 12.23 -4.43
N HIS A 147 -4.20 11.15 -4.39
CA HIS A 147 -5.66 11.21 -4.23
C HIS A 147 -6.07 11.91 -2.93
N LEU A 148 -5.42 11.58 -1.82
CA LEU A 148 -5.68 12.23 -0.53
C LEU A 148 -5.41 13.74 -0.57
N GLY A 149 -4.35 14.15 -1.28
CA GLY A 149 -4.01 15.54 -1.55
C GLY A 149 -4.92 16.25 -2.56
N GLY A 150 -5.87 15.54 -3.16
CA GLY A 150 -6.77 16.06 -4.21
C GLY A 150 -6.10 16.23 -5.57
N GLY A 151 -4.97 15.58 -5.79
CA GLY A 151 -4.28 15.55 -7.08
C GLY A 151 -4.90 14.55 -8.06
N ASP A 152 -4.47 14.64 -9.32
CA ASP A 152 -4.88 13.73 -10.38
C ASP A 152 -3.97 12.50 -10.41
N VAL A 153 -4.50 11.35 -9.98
CA VAL A 153 -3.77 10.07 -10.00
C VAL A 153 -3.55 9.58 -11.43
N ALA A 154 -4.40 9.94 -12.40
CA ALA A 154 -4.23 9.53 -13.79
C ALA A 154 -3.00 10.18 -14.45
N ALA A 155 -2.49 11.27 -13.86
CA ALA A 155 -1.25 11.92 -14.28
C ALA A 155 0.01 11.31 -13.62
N LEU A 156 -0.15 10.30 -12.75
CA LEU A 156 0.98 9.58 -12.17
C LEU A 156 1.68 8.78 -13.27
N GLU A 157 2.95 9.08 -13.50
CA GLU A 157 3.84 8.32 -14.37
C GLU A 157 4.84 7.57 -13.45
N PRO A 158 4.56 6.32 -13.05
CA PRO A 158 5.43 5.61 -12.12
C PRO A 158 6.78 5.32 -12.78
N ASP A 159 7.88 5.64 -12.10
CA ASP A 159 9.23 5.25 -12.52
C ASP A 159 9.48 3.77 -12.17
N TRP A 160 8.80 2.87 -12.89
CA TRP A 160 8.89 1.42 -12.68
C TRP A 160 10.32 0.92 -12.74
N ALA A 161 11.12 1.43 -13.69
CA ALA A 161 12.51 1.03 -13.86
C ALA A 161 13.39 1.51 -12.69
N GLY A 162 13.23 2.76 -12.25
CA GLY A 162 13.96 3.29 -11.11
C GLY A 162 13.56 2.63 -9.78
N LEU A 163 12.28 2.33 -9.59
CA LEU A 163 11.79 1.59 -8.43
C LEU A 163 12.33 0.16 -8.41
N ALA A 164 12.24 -0.56 -9.53
CA ALA A 164 12.79 -1.92 -9.65
C ALA A 164 14.31 -1.94 -9.43
N ALA A 165 15.05 -0.96 -9.97
CA ALA A 165 16.48 -0.83 -9.72
C ALA A 165 16.78 -0.57 -8.24
N THR A 166 16.05 0.36 -7.61
CA THR A 166 16.20 0.70 -6.20
C THR A 166 15.95 -0.50 -5.29
N TYR A 167 14.86 -1.23 -5.52
CA TYR A 167 14.52 -2.40 -4.73
C TYR A 167 15.41 -3.61 -5.06
N GLY A 168 15.84 -3.76 -6.32
CA GLY A 168 16.82 -4.77 -6.71
C GLY A 168 18.19 -4.57 -6.06
N GLU A 169 18.69 -3.33 -5.98
CA GLU A 169 19.92 -3.01 -5.25
C GLU A 169 19.79 -3.32 -3.75
N LEU A 170 18.65 -3.01 -3.14
CA LEU A 170 18.39 -3.34 -1.74
C LEU A 170 18.37 -4.86 -1.50
N ALA A 171 17.86 -5.63 -2.45
CA ALA A 171 17.83 -7.09 -2.36
C ALA A 171 19.23 -7.71 -2.52
N GLY A 172 20.06 -7.14 -3.40
CA GLY A 172 21.41 -7.63 -3.69
C GLY A 172 22.49 -7.28 -2.66
N ARG A 173 22.21 -6.40 -1.69
CA ARG A 173 23.15 -6.00 -0.62
C ARG A 173 23.22 -6.98 0.56
N ARG A 174 22.68 -8.18 0.43
CA ARG A 174 22.55 -9.16 1.52
C ARG A 174 23.43 -10.39 1.35
#